data_AF-X0U6V8-F1
#
_entry.id   AF-X0U6V8-F1
#
_cell.length_a   1.000
_cell.length_b   1.000
_cell.length_c   1.000
_cell.angle_alpha   90.00
_cell.angle_beta   90.00
_cell.angle_gamma   90.00
#
_symmetry.space_group_name_H-M   'P 1'
#
loop_
_entity.id
_entity.type
_entity.pdbx_description
1 polymer ?
#
loop_
_entity_poly.entity_id
_entity_poly.type
_entity_poly.pdbx_seq_one_letter_code
_entity_poly.pdbx_strand_id
1 'polypeptide(L)'
;MKSIKEWQQIIHRNAITKGFWHYVYQYDAVNEIIDIKNEKLLGLKIEDYNIPERLSLIHSEISEALECYRNRYDNIFRVEMADTVIRIFDLCEALDIDLEKEIEKKYKYNLNRAYMHGNKRC
;
A
#
# COMPACT_ATOMS: atom_id res chain seq x y z
N MET A 1 -1.14 8.70 18.94
CA MET A 1 -1.18 7.63 17.92
C MET A 1 -1.34 8.30 16.57
N LYS A 2 -0.68 7.82 15.51
CA LYS A 2 -0.76 8.44 14.17
C LYS A 2 -2.05 8.04 13.46
N SER A 3 -2.58 8.89 12.57
CA SER A 3 -3.70 8.56 11.67
C SER A 3 -3.26 7.63 10.54
N ILE A 4 -4.21 7.07 9.77
CA ILE A 4 -3.88 6.25 8.60
C ILE A 4 -3.15 7.10 7.56
N LYS A 5 -3.61 8.33 7.33
CA LYS A 5 -2.97 9.23 6.37
C LYS A 5 -1.54 9.59 6.77
N GLU A 6 -1.27 9.84 8.05
CA GLU A 6 0.09 10.06 8.54
C GLU A 6 0.98 8.82 8.34
N TRP A 7 0.44 7.61 8.55
CA TRP A 7 1.19 6.38 8.29
C TRP A 7 1.51 6.18 6.81
N GLN A 8 0.56 6.43 5.91
CA GLN A 8 0.78 6.37 4.46
C GLN A 8 1.97 7.24 4.03
N GLN A 9 1.98 8.50 4.46
CA GLN A 9 3.03 9.47 4.14
C GLN A 9 4.40 9.05 4.67
N ILE A 10 4.47 8.59 5.92
CA ILE A 10 5.73 8.19 6.55
C ILE A 10 6.29 6.93 5.90
N ILE A 11 5.44 5.93 5.66
CA ILE A 11 5.83 4.67 5.03
C ILE A 11 6.36 4.91 3.62
N HIS A 12 5.64 5.68 2.82
CA HIS A 12 6.06 5.95 1.44
C HIS A 12 7.36 6.76 1.38
N ARG A 13 7.51 7.79 2.22
CA ARG A 13 8.78 8.52 2.35
C ARG A 13 9.93 7.57 2.73
N ASN A 14 9.71 6.66 3.67
CA ASN A 14 10.72 5.67 4.03
C ASN A 14 11.04 4.74 2.85
N ALA A 15 10.05 4.28 2.09
CA ALA A 15 10.27 3.46 0.91
C ALA A 15 11.11 4.18 -0.16
N ILE A 16 10.83 5.46 -0.42
CA ILE A 16 11.62 6.29 -1.35
C ILE A 16 13.07 6.40 -0.87
N THR A 17 13.29 6.76 0.39
CA THR A 17 14.65 6.94 0.95
C THR A 17 15.47 5.64 0.98
N LYS A 18 14.81 4.48 0.97
CA LYS A 18 15.43 3.17 0.83
C LYS A 18 15.63 2.73 -0.63
N GLY A 19 15.28 3.57 -1.61
CA GLY A 19 15.49 3.31 -3.02
C GLY A 19 14.46 2.38 -3.67
N PHE A 20 13.37 2.03 -2.97
CA PHE A 20 12.33 1.17 -3.56
C PHE A 20 11.63 1.83 -4.76
N TRP A 21 11.69 3.15 -4.87
CA TRP A 21 11.06 3.94 -5.93
C TRP A 21 12.07 4.72 -6.81
N HIS A 22 13.32 4.28 -6.88
CA HIS A 22 14.41 4.99 -7.58
C HIS A 22 14.17 5.24 -9.08
N TYR A 23 13.31 4.46 -9.73
CA TYR A 23 12.94 4.64 -11.14
C TYR A 23 11.82 5.69 -11.35
N VAL A 24 11.21 6.15 -10.25
CA VAL A 24 10.21 7.23 -10.21
C VAL A 24 10.81 8.51 -9.63
N TYR A 25 11.61 8.41 -8.55
CA TYR A 25 12.19 9.55 -7.83
C TYR A 25 13.72 9.52 -7.85
N GLN A 26 14.38 10.68 -8.01
CA GLN A 26 15.83 10.85 -7.85
C GLN A 26 16.08 11.40 -6.47
N TYR A 27 17.11 10.87 -5.84
CA TYR A 27 17.74 11.52 -4.72
C TYR A 27 18.84 12.41 -5.28
N ASP A 28 18.63 13.73 -5.30
CA ASP A 28 19.72 14.64 -5.63
C ASP A 28 20.57 14.87 -4.37
N ALA A 29 21.84 15.24 -4.56
CA ALA A 29 22.91 15.19 -3.54
C ALA A 29 22.66 16.06 -2.27
N VAL A 30 21.53 16.74 -2.18
CA VAL A 30 21.09 17.65 -1.11
C VAL A 30 19.98 17.08 -0.19
N ASN A 31 19.59 15.81 -0.33
CA ASN A 31 18.52 15.14 0.46
C ASN A 31 17.09 15.62 0.17
N GLU A 32 16.85 16.32 -0.93
CA GLU A 32 15.50 16.61 -1.40
C GLU A 32 15.04 15.53 -2.39
N ILE A 33 13.81 15.04 -2.21
CA ILE A 33 13.18 14.12 -3.15
C ILE A 33 12.81 14.93 -4.39
N ILE A 34 13.51 14.70 -5.49
CA ILE A 34 13.18 15.29 -6.80
C ILE A 34 12.41 14.22 -7.59
N ASP A 35 11.17 14.50 -7.91
CA ASP A 35 10.38 13.67 -8.83
C ASP A 35 10.98 13.77 -10.24
N ILE A 36 11.56 12.67 -10.73
CA ILE A 36 12.28 12.64 -12.02
C ILE A 36 11.31 12.83 -13.17
N LYS A 37 10.04 12.42 -13.00
CA LYS A 37 9.03 12.45 -14.07
C LYS A 37 8.19 13.72 -14.05
N ASN A 38 8.62 14.77 -13.36
CA ASN A 38 7.84 15.98 -13.15
C ASN A 38 7.90 16.98 -14.32
N GLU A 39 7.18 16.68 -15.39
CA GLU A 39 6.39 17.70 -16.08
C GLU A 39 4.92 17.25 -16.10
N LYS A 40 4.14 17.81 -15.16
CA LYS A 40 2.69 17.67 -14.91
C LYS A 40 2.28 16.54 -13.95
N LEU A 41 2.13 16.99 -12.71
CA LEU A 41 1.24 16.54 -11.62
C LEU A 41 -0.24 16.22 -12.00
N LEU A 42 -0.56 15.80 -13.23
CA LEU A 42 -1.93 15.44 -13.62
C LEU A 42 -2.02 14.39 -14.75
N GLY A 43 -1.00 13.55 -14.96
CA GLY A 43 -1.01 12.63 -16.10
C GLY A 43 0.06 11.54 -16.13
N LEU A 44 0.59 11.10 -14.98
CA LEU A 44 1.44 9.91 -14.96
C LEU A 44 0.61 8.70 -15.37
N LYS A 45 1.08 7.96 -16.37
CA LYS A 45 0.43 6.71 -16.77
C LYS A 45 0.70 5.68 -15.68
N ILE A 46 -0.33 4.93 -15.30
CA ILE A 46 -0.25 3.80 -14.36
C ILE A 46 0.93 2.84 -14.67
N GLU A 47 1.30 2.77 -15.96
CA GLU A 47 2.45 2.06 -16.52
C GLU A 47 3.79 2.42 -15.85
N ASP A 48 3.96 3.65 -15.36
CA ASP A 48 5.22 4.16 -14.80
C ASP A 48 5.53 3.64 -13.39
N TYR A 49 4.54 3.13 -12.67
CA TYR A 49 4.66 2.68 -11.28
C TYR A 49 4.87 1.17 -11.14
N ASN A 50 4.83 0.43 -12.26
CA ASN A 50 4.80 -1.03 -12.31
C ASN A 50 3.81 -1.64 -11.31
N ILE A 51 2.56 -1.20 -11.37
CA ILE A 51 1.49 -1.66 -10.47
C ILE A 51 1.37 -3.19 -10.40
N PRO A 52 1.51 -3.96 -11.50
CA PRO A 52 1.50 -5.42 -11.41
C PRO A 52 2.57 -6.00 -10.47
N GLU A 53 3.79 -5.48 -10.51
CA GLU A 53 4.86 -5.88 -9.59
C GLU A 53 4.50 -5.54 -8.14
N ARG A 54 4.01 -4.31 -7.89
CA ARG A 54 3.62 -3.88 -6.54
C ARG A 54 2.49 -4.71 -5.96
N LEU A 55 1.48 -5.04 -6.76
CA LEU A 55 0.39 -5.93 -6.35
C LEU A 55 0.89 -7.35 -6.09
N SER A 56 1.85 -7.84 -6.87
CA SER A 56 2.45 -9.16 -6.68
C SER A 56 3.26 -9.23 -5.39
N LEU A 57 3.97 -8.17 -5.02
CA LEU A 57 4.66 -8.05 -3.73
C LEU A 57 3.67 -8.05 -2.55
N ILE A 58 2.55 -7.32 -2.64
CA ILE A 58 1.51 -7.39 -1.60
C ILE A 58 0.97 -8.83 -1.46
N HIS A 59 0.78 -9.52 -2.59
CA HIS A 59 0.33 -10.91 -2.60
C HIS A 59 1.35 -11.87 -1.97
N SER A 60 2.65 -11.63 -2.12
CA SER A 60 3.67 -12.47 -1.49
C SER A 60 3.62 -12.34 0.04
N GLU A 61 3.50 -11.14 0.61
CA GLU A 61 3.37 -10.96 2.08
C GLU A 61 2.13 -11.72 2.62
N ILE A 62 1.01 -11.71 1.88
CA ILE A 62 -0.18 -12.49 2.23
C ILE A 62 0.07 -14.00 2.16
N SER A 63 0.87 -14.46 1.18
CA SER A 63 1.23 -15.86 1.04
C SER A 63 2.14 -16.33 2.19
N GLU A 64 3.05 -15.46 2.65
CA GLU A 64 3.91 -15.68 3.82
C GLU A 64 3.09 -15.72 5.11
N ALA A 65 2.09 -14.83 5.25
CA ALA A 65 1.13 -14.90 6.35
C ALA A 65 0.37 -16.24 6.36
N LEU A 66 -0.09 -16.71 5.21
CA LEU A 66 -0.76 -18.02 5.09
C LEU A 66 0.16 -19.17 5.50
N GLU A 67 1.43 -19.14 5.10
CA GLU A 67 2.42 -20.12 5.50
C GLU A 67 2.64 -20.11 7.03
N CYS A 68 2.81 -18.92 7.62
CA CYS A 68 2.93 -18.76 9.07
C CYS A 68 1.72 -19.35 9.81
N TYR A 69 0.51 -19.12 9.31
CA TYR A 69 -0.71 -19.70 9.89
C TYR A 69 -0.70 -21.24 9.83
N ARG A 70 -0.32 -21.81 8.69
CA ARG A 70 -0.23 -23.28 8.51
C ARG A 70 0.77 -23.90 9.46
N ASN A 71 1.88 -23.22 9.71
CA ASN A 71 2.95 -23.68 10.58
C ASN A 71 2.80 -23.25 12.06
N ARG A 72 1.72 -22.54 12.43
CA ARG A 72 1.44 -22.05 13.79
C ARG A 72 2.50 -21.06 14.33
N TYR A 73 3.03 -20.23 13.44
CA TYR A 73 3.98 -19.17 13.79
C TYR A 73 3.25 -17.85 14.07
N ASP A 74 2.47 -17.80 15.15
CA ASP A 74 1.56 -16.70 15.44
C ASP A 74 2.23 -15.31 15.53
N ASN A 75 3.46 -15.25 16.05
CA ASN A 75 4.20 -13.99 16.15
C ASN A 75 4.64 -13.49 14.77
N ILE A 76 5.09 -14.40 13.91
CA ILE A 76 5.53 -14.07 12.54
C ILE A 76 4.31 -13.73 11.68
N PHE A 77 3.21 -14.47 11.81
CA PHE A 77 1.94 -14.15 11.16
C PHE A 77 1.51 -12.69 11.38
N ARG A 78 1.65 -12.17 12.61
CA ARG A 78 1.32 -10.77 12.92
C ARG A 78 2.23 -9.78 12.20
N VAL A 79 3.50 -10.13 12.00
CA VAL A 79 4.47 -9.33 11.24
C VAL A 79 4.09 -9.32 9.77
N GLU A 80 3.81 -10.48 9.16
CA GLU A 80 3.42 -10.54 7.73
C GLU A 80 2.11 -9.81 7.43
N MET A 81 1.16 -9.84 8.37
CA MET A 81 -0.07 -9.03 8.28
C MET A 81 0.24 -7.52 8.33
N ALA A 82 1.21 -7.10 9.14
CA ALA A 82 1.65 -5.71 9.19
C ALA A 82 2.39 -5.31 7.90
N ASP A 83 3.28 -6.16 7.40
CA ASP A 83 4.05 -5.91 6.18
C ASP A 83 3.13 -5.80 4.95
N THR A 84 2.10 -6.65 4.87
CA THR A 84 1.03 -6.50 3.88
C THR A 84 0.40 -5.10 3.91
N VAL A 85 0.02 -4.62 5.10
CA VAL A 85 -0.61 -3.30 5.26
C VAL A 85 0.37 -2.19 4.90
N ILE A 86 1.64 -2.31 5.27
CA ILE A 86 2.70 -1.35 4.93
C ILE A 86 2.87 -1.25 3.41
N ARG A 87 2.88 -2.37 2.68
CA ARG A 87 2.95 -2.38 1.21
C ARG A 87 1.74 -1.72 0.57
N ILE A 88 0.54 -1.95 1.11
CA ILE A 88 -0.68 -1.28 0.64
C ILE A 88 -0.59 0.23 0.87
N PHE A 89 -0.12 0.66 2.05
CA PHE A 89 0.00 2.08 2.40
C PHE A 89 1.00 2.80 1.49
N ASP A 90 2.17 2.19 1.26
CA ASP A 90 3.19 2.68 0.33
C ASP A 90 2.62 2.87 -1.08
N LEU A 91 1.96 1.84 -1.61
CA LEU A 91 1.37 1.88 -2.95
C LEU A 91 0.26 2.93 -3.07
N CYS A 92 -0.63 3.03 -2.07
CA CYS A 92 -1.70 4.02 -2.08
C CYS A 92 -1.16 5.45 -2.04
N GLU A 93 -0.14 5.73 -1.23
CA GLU A 93 0.46 7.08 -1.21
C GLU A 93 1.17 7.39 -2.54
N ALA A 94 1.89 6.43 -3.12
CA ALA A 94 2.55 6.58 -4.43
C ALA A 94 1.56 6.93 -5.56
N LEU A 95 0.32 6.46 -5.43
CA LEU A 95 -0.78 6.66 -6.39
C LEU A 95 -1.69 7.85 -6.04
N ASP A 96 -1.34 8.65 -5.02
CA ASP A 96 -2.19 9.74 -4.49
C ASP A 96 -3.61 9.26 -4.08
N ILE A 97 -3.69 8.05 -3.55
CA ILE A 97 -4.92 7.46 -3.00
C ILE A 97 -4.98 7.71 -1.50
N ASP A 98 -5.96 8.52 -1.08
CA ASP A 98 -6.33 8.69 0.32
C ASP A 98 -7.06 7.44 0.82
N LEU A 99 -6.29 6.51 1.40
CA LEU A 99 -6.79 5.20 1.81
C LEU A 99 -7.75 5.33 3.02
N GLU A 100 -7.51 6.28 3.92
CA GLU A 100 -8.39 6.55 5.06
C GLU A 100 -9.80 6.92 4.57
N LYS A 101 -9.87 7.82 3.59
CA LYS A 101 -11.13 8.22 2.96
C LYS A 101 -11.79 7.08 2.19
N GLU A 102 -11.03 6.28 1.44
CA GLU A 102 -11.58 5.13 0.72
C GLU A 102 -12.09 4.04 1.65
N ILE A 103 -11.41 3.78 2.77
CA ILE A 103 -11.90 2.89 3.83
C ILE A 103 -13.21 3.42 4.41
N GLU A 104 -13.29 4.71 4.75
CA GLU A 104 -14.50 5.31 5.31
C GLU A 104 -15.68 5.20 4.35
N LYS A 105 -15.47 5.52 3.06
CA LYS A 105 -16.47 5.34 2.01
C LYS A 105 -16.93 3.88 1.92
N LYS A 106 -15.98 2.94 1.87
CA LYS A 106 -16.27 1.51 1.76
C LYS A 106 -17.03 0.98 2.98
N TYR A 107 -16.66 1.43 4.17
CA TYR A 107 -17.33 1.09 5.42
C TYR A 107 -18.78 1.58 5.45
N LYS A 108 -19.02 2.86 5.14
CA LYS A 108 -20.38 3.44 5.03
C LYS A 108 -21.24 2.70 4.02
N TYR A 109 -20.67 2.32 2.88
CA TYR A 109 -21.37 1.51 1.89
C TYR A 109 -21.69 0.10 2.41
N ASN A 110 -20.75 -0.55 3.09
CA ASN A 110 -20.95 -1.90 3.64
C ASN A 110 -21.98 -1.96 4.77
N LEU A 111 -22.14 -0.90 5.58
CA LEU A 111 -23.20 -0.82 6.60
C LEU A 111 -24.62 -0.98 6.01
N ASN A 112 -24.82 -0.53 4.77
CA ASN A 112 -26.10 -0.60 4.08
C ASN A 112 -26.27 -1.88 3.24
N ARG A 113 -25.29 -2.80 3.24
CA ARG A 113 -25.37 -4.04 2.45
C ARG A 113 -26.16 -5.10 3.19
N ALA A 114 -27.01 -5.80 2.44
CA ALA A 114 -27.69 -6.99 2.95
C ALA A 114 -26.68 -8.04 3.44
N TYR A 115 -27.08 -8.79 4.47
CA TYR A 115 -26.28 -9.86 5.08
C TYR A 115 -25.73 -10.83 4.00
N MET A 116 -24.42 -11.06 4.04
CA MET A 116 -23.67 -11.94 3.12
C MET A 116 -23.87 -11.72 1.60
N HIS A 117 -24.06 -10.49 1.13
CA HIS A 117 -24.16 -10.18 -0.32
C HIS A 117 -25.02 -11.18 -1.12
N GLY A 118 -26.16 -11.61 -0.55
CA GLY A 118 -27.01 -12.63 -1.13
C GLY A 118 -26.48 -14.07 -0.98
N ASN A 119 -26.04 -14.47 0.22
CA ASN A 119 -25.56 -15.82 0.55
C ASN A 119 -24.33 -16.30 -0.24
N LYS A 120 -23.44 -15.40 -0.68
CA LYS A 120 -22.14 -15.85 -1.22
C LYS A 120 -21.33 -16.45 -0.08
N ARG A 121 -21.07 -17.76 -0.16
CA ARG A 121 -20.10 -18.44 0.69
C ARG A 121 -18.71 -18.19 0.11
N CYS A 122 -17.80 -17.71 0.95
CA CYS A 122 -16.38 -17.60 0.65
C CYS A 122 -15.77 -19.00 0.50
#